data_AF-A0A9E1VGD3-F1
#
_entry.id   AF-A0A9E1VGD3-F1
#
_cell.length_a   1.000
_cell.length_b   1.000
_cell.length_c   1.000
_cell.angle_alpha   90.00
_cell.angle_beta   90.00
_cell.angle_gamma   90.00
#
_symmetry.space_group_name_H-M   'P 1'
#
loop_
_entity.id
_entity.type
_entity.pdbx_description
1 polymer ?
#
loop_
_entity_poly.entity_id
_entity_poly.type
_entity_poly.pdbx_seq_one_letter_code
_entity_poly.pdbx_strand_id
1 'polypeptide(L)'
;MLTKKRYSVKDMFLWSIGETLIFLTYAGLITFLYEILDFTFLDVPWTPVALIGTAVAFMVGFQNNAAYDRIWEARKIWGGIVNTSRTWGMKVQEMINNQYASSPVELEDIKKEKKVLIYRHIAWMTALRYAMRQRKPWETSHLSRSNRKWADLLHIPEKISSLEDNLMLYLSAEEEQYVLSKSNKQTAILYLQSKHIGKLKEKGIIWEFS
;
A
#
# COMPACT_ATOMS: atom_id res chain seq x y z
N MET A 1 -1.98 -6.62 -9.58
CA MET A 1 -2.65 -5.88 -10.67
C MET A 1 -4.14 -6.15 -10.55
N LEU A 2 -4.96 -5.15 -10.27
CA LEU A 2 -6.42 -5.33 -10.22
C LEU A 2 -6.92 -5.37 -11.67
N THR A 3 -6.87 -6.56 -12.29
CA THR A 3 -7.27 -6.80 -13.69
C THR A 3 -8.76 -7.06 -13.86
N LYS A 4 -9.53 -7.17 -12.78
CA LYS A 4 -10.97 -7.41 -12.81
C LYS A 4 -11.74 -6.17 -12.36
N LYS A 5 -12.86 -5.88 -13.04
CA LYS A 5 -13.91 -4.99 -12.50
C LYS A 5 -14.40 -5.61 -11.19
N ARG A 6 -13.91 -5.08 -10.06
CA ARG A 6 -14.33 -5.53 -8.72
C ARG A 6 -15.61 -4.86 -8.23
N TYR A 7 -15.99 -3.72 -8.81
CA TYR A 7 -17.15 -2.97 -8.37
C TYR A 7 -18.30 -3.19 -9.35
N SER A 8 -19.34 -3.89 -8.90
CA SER A 8 -20.60 -3.99 -9.64
C SER A 8 -21.32 -2.64 -9.61
N VAL A 9 -22.17 -2.38 -10.61
CA VAL A 9 -23.09 -1.23 -10.59
C VAL A 9 -23.95 -1.26 -9.32
N LYS A 10 -24.36 -2.46 -8.88
CA LYS A 10 -25.08 -2.67 -7.63
C LYS A 10 -24.29 -2.24 -6.40
N ASP A 11 -22.99 -2.55 -6.37
CA ASP A 11 -22.11 -2.20 -5.27
C ASP A 11 -21.92 -0.68 -5.17
N MET A 12 -21.73 -0.01 -6.31
CA MET A 12 -21.63 1.45 -6.36
C MET A 12 -22.93 2.12 -5.90
N PHE A 13 -24.08 1.63 -6.36
CA PHE A 13 -25.38 2.14 -5.94
C PHE A 13 -25.60 1.97 -4.43
N LEU A 14 -25.34 0.79 -3.88
CA LEU A 14 -25.46 0.52 -2.45
C LEU A 14 -24.46 1.34 -1.61
N TRP A 15 -23.30 1.67 -2.17
CA TRP A 15 -22.31 2.52 -1.51
C TRP A 15 -22.76 3.98 -1.43
N SER A 16 -23.40 4.51 -2.48
CA SER A 16 -23.83 5.92 -2.56
C SER A 16 -25.22 6.20 -2.00
N ILE A 17 -26.04 5.17 -1.75
CA ILE A 17 -27.47 5.33 -1.44
C ILE A 17 -27.76 6.30 -0.29
N GLY A 18 -26.92 6.33 0.75
CA GLY A 18 -27.12 7.25 1.89
C GLY A 18 -27.02 8.72 1.48
N GLU A 19 -25.99 9.07 0.70
CA GLU A 19 -25.80 10.43 0.18
C GLU A 19 -26.87 10.77 -0.87
N THR A 20 -27.18 9.81 -1.75
CA THR A 20 -28.24 9.98 -2.77
C THR A 20 -29.59 10.27 -2.12
N LEU A 21 -29.97 9.56 -1.05
CA LEU A 21 -31.22 9.81 -0.33
C LEU A 21 -31.23 11.19 0.33
N ILE A 22 -30.12 11.62 0.94
CA ILE A 22 -30.02 12.95 1.54
C ILE A 22 -30.26 14.04 0.48
N PHE A 23 -29.57 13.96 -0.66
CA PHE A 23 -29.74 14.94 -1.73
C PHE A 23 -31.11 14.87 -2.39
N LEU A 24 -31.69 13.67 -2.53
CA LEU A 24 -33.03 13.49 -3.08
C LEU A 24 -34.10 14.08 -2.16
N THR A 25 -34.01 13.85 -0.85
CA THR A 25 -34.92 14.44 0.13
C THR A 25 -34.75 15.96 0.17
N TYR A 26 -33.52 16.46 0.13
CA TYR A 26 -33.26 17.90 0.07
C TYR A 26 -33.89 18.55 -1.17
N ALA A 27 -33.61 18.00 -2.37
CA ALA A 27 -34.16 18.51 -3.62
C ALA A 27 -35.70 18.42 -3.62
N GLY A 28 -36.26 17.27 -3.22
CA GLY A 28 -37.69 17.05 -3.15
C GLY A 28 -38.40 17.99 -2.17
N LEU A 29 -37.79 18.29 -1.02
CA LEU A 29 -38.32 19.24 -0.06
C LEU A 29 -38.39 20.65 -0.65
N ILE A 30 -37.31 21.12 -1.29
CA ILE A 30 -37.27 22.46 -1.91
C ILE A 30 -38.32 22.55 -3.03
N THR A 31 -38.41 21.55 -3.90
CA THR A 31 -39.43 21.50 -4.96
C THR A 31 -40.85 21.51 -4.40
N PHE A 32 -41.11 20.75 -3.33
CA PHE A 32 -42.42 20.74 -2.68
C PHE A 32 -42.80 22.10 -2.07
N LEU A 33 -41.86 22.77 -1.38
CA LEU A 33 -42.09 24.10 -0.82
C LEU A 33 -42.38 25.13 -1.92
N TYR A 34 -41.67 25.06 -3.04
CA TYR A 34 -41.84 25.97 -4.16
C TYR A 34 -43.17 25.77 -4.90
N GLU A 35 -43.50 24.54 -5.31
CA GLU A 35 -44.66 24.23 -6.17
C GLU A 35 -45.99 24.06 -5.42
N ILE A 36 -45.96 23.59 -4.16
CA ILE A 36 -47.19 23.26 -3.42
C ILE A 36 -47.52 24.30 -2.35
N LEU A 37 -46.51 24.93 -1.73
CA LEU A 37 -46.70 25.96 -0.70
C LEU A 37 -46.50 27.39 -1.23
N ASP A 38 -46.29 27.56 -2.54
CA ASP A 38 -46.09 28.85 -3.22
C ASP A 38 -44.91 29.69 -2.65
N PHE A 39 -43.87 29.04 -2.14
CA PHE A 39 -42.66 29.73 -1.66
C PHE A 39 -41.76 30.15 -2.82
N THR A 40 -42.27 31.02 -3.69
CA THR A 40 -41.61 31.49 -4.92
C THR A 40 -40.35 32.33 -4.68
N PHE A 41 -40.13 32.80 -3.45
CA PHE A 41 -38.89 33.49 -3.06
C PHE A 41 -37.67 32.56 -3.03
N LEU A 42 -37.85 31.24 -3.09
CA LEU A 42 -36.79 30.23 -3.11
C LEU A 42 -36.15 30.04 -4.50
N ASP A 43 -36.34 30.97 -5.44
CA ASP A 43 -35.72 30.93 -6.76
C ASP A 43 -34.21 31.19 -6.67
N VAL A 44 -33.43 30.31 -7.30
CA VAL A 44 -31.97 30.43 -7.37
C VAL A 44 -31.57 30.78 -8.80
N PRO A 45 -30.99 31.97 -9.03
CA PRO A 45 -30.61 32.39 -10.37
C PRO A 45 -29.64 31.40 -11.03
N TRP A 46 -29.85 31.10 -12.31
CA TRP A 46 -29.02 30.15 -13.05
C TRP A 46 -27.55 30.59 -13.16
N THR A 47 -27.29 31.89 -13.35
CA THR A 47 -25.96 32.44 -13.57
C THR A 47 -24.93 32.07 -12.48
N PRO A 48 -25.19 32.32 -11.18
CA PRO A 48 -24.26 31.90 -10.12
C PRO A 48 -24.10 30.38 -10.03
N VAL A 49 -25.15 29.59 -10.30
CA VAL A 49 -25.08 28.12 -10.33
C VAL A 49 -24.14 27.64 -11.44
N ALA A 50 -24.30 28.18 -12.65
CA ALA A 50 -23.45 27.85 -13.79
C ALA A 50 -21.98 28.23 -13.51
N LEU A 51 -21.74 29.44 -12.97
CA LEU A 51 -20.40 29.91 -12.64
C LEU A 51 -19.71 29.00 -11.60
N ILE A 52 -20.41 28.68 -10.50
CA ILE A 52 -19.90 27.80 -9.45
C ILE A 52 -19.67 26.39 -10.01
N GLY A 53 -20.62 25.86 -10.78
CA GLY A 53 -20.52 24.54 -11.39
C GLY A 53 -19.31 24.41 -12.32
N THR A 54 -19.06 25.42 -13.15
CA THR A 54 -17.86 25.47 -14.00
C THR A 54 -16.59 25.51 -13.17
N ALA A 55 -16.50 26.36 -12.14
CA ALA A 55 -15.33 26.45 -11.27
C ALA A 55 -15.03 25.12 -10.55
N VAL A 56 -16.06 24.46 -10.02
CA VAL A 56 -15.94 23.14 -9.37
C VAL A 56 -15.49 22.08 -10.37
N ALA A 57 -16.06 22.05 -11.58
CA ALA A 57 -15.68 21.08 -12.61
C ALA A 57 -14.19 21.21 -12.99
N PHE A 58 -13.69 22.44 -13.16
CA PHE A 58 -12.26 22.68 -13.39
C PHE A 58 -11.40 22.21 -12.21
N MET A 59 -11.77 22.56 -10.98
CA MET A 59 -11.02 22.16 -9.79
C MET A 59 -10.95 20.63 -9.65
N VAL A 60 -12.07 19.93 -9.84
CA VAL A 60 -12.13 18.46 -9.82
C VAL A 60 -11.28 17.87 -10.94
N GLY A 61 -11.29 18.46 -12.14
CA GLY A 61 -10.44 18.04 -13.25
C GLY A 61 -8.95 18.08 -12.90
N PHE A 62 -8.47 19.19 -12.33
CA PHE A 62 -7.08 19.30 -11.89
C PHE A 62 -6.73 18.32 -10.75
N GLN A 63 -7.61 18.19 -9.76
CA GLN A 63 -7.42 17.26 -8.65
C GLN A 63 -7.38 15.80 -9.10
N ASN A 64 -8.25 15.42 -10.04
CA ASN A 64 -8.28 14.07 -10.59
C ASN A 64 -7.01 13.72 -11.35
N ASN A 65 -6.50 14.64 -12.18
CA ASN A 65 -5.23 14.45 -12.89
C ASN A 65 -4.07 14.26 -11.90
N ALA A 66 -3.97 15.12 -10.88
CA ALA A 66 -2.93 15.01 -9.86
C ALA A 66 -3.04 13.72 -9.05
N ALA A 67 -4.25 13.28 -8.69
CA ALA A 67 -4.47 12.03 -7.98
C ALA A 67 -4.11 10.81 -8.85
N TYR A 68 -4.45 10.85 -10.14
CA TYR A 68 -4.11 9.80 -11.10
C TYR A 68 -2.60 9.63 -11.24
N ASP A 69 -1.86 10.73 -11.38
CA ASP A 69 -0.41 10.71 -11.50
C ASP A 69 0.26 10.10 -10.26
N ARG A 70 -0.22 10.43 -9.05
CA ARG A 70 0.28 9.83 -7.79
C ARG A 70 0.01 8.32 -7.73
N ILE A 71 -1.17 7.86 -8.14
CA ILE A 71 -1.49 6.42 -8.19
C ILE A 71 -0.57 5.73 -9.21
N TRP A 72 -0.31 6.36 -10.35
CA TRP A 72 0.57 5.83 -11.37
C TRP A 72 2.03 5.78 -10.91
N GLU A 73 2.50 6.80 -10.18
CA GLU A 73 3.81 6.83 -9.54
C GLU A 73 3.98 5.69 -8.53
N ALA A 74 3.03 5.54 -7.60
CA ALA A 74 3.03 4.44 -6.63
C ALA A 74 3.09 3.07 -7.32
N ARG A 75 2.35 2.90 -8.43
CA ARG A 75 2.42 1.69 -9.26
C ARG A 75 3.81 1.46 -9.85
N LYS A 76 4.44 2.50 -10.41
CA LYS A 76 5.80 2.42 -10.97
C LYS A 76 6.81 2.01 -9.91
N ILE A 77 6.76 2.63 -8.73
CA ILE A 77 7.63 2.30 -7.59
C ILE A 77 7.44 0.83 -7.17
N TRP A 78 6.19 0.38 -6.99
CA TRP A 78 5.92 -1.01 -6.62
C TRP A 78 6.38 -2.00 -7.71
N GLY A 79 6.21 -1.65 -8.99
CA GLY A 79 6.74 -2.42 -10.11
C GLY A 79 8.27 -2.51 -10.10
N GLY A 80 8.94 -1.40 -9.78
CA GLY A 80 10.40 -1.36 -9.57
C GLY A 80 10.84 -2.28 -8.43
N ILE A 81 10.17 -2.22 -7.27
CA ILE A 81 10.43 -3.11 -6.14
C ILE A 81 10.29 -4.57 -6.54
N VAL A 82 9.23 -4.94 -7.26
CA VAL A 82 9.02 -6.32 -7.72
C VAL A 82 10.14 -6.78 -8.66
N ASN A 83 10.55 -5.94 -9.60
CA ASN A 83 11.64 -6.27 -10.54
C ASN A 83 12.98 -6.40 -9.81
N THR A 84 13.35 -5.43 -8.98
CA THR A 84 14.58 -5.49 -8.18
C THR A 84 14.58 -6.67 -7.21
N SER A 85 13.43 -7.05 -6.66
CA SER A 85 13.30 -8.24 -5.80
C SER A 85 13.59 -9.55 -6.57
N ARG A 86 13.16 -9.65 -7.83
CA ARG A 86 13.49 -10.81 -8.68
C ARG A 86 14.97 -10.85 -9.01
N THR A 87 15.55 -9.71 -9.40
CA THR A 87 16.99 -9.58 -9.63
C THR A 87 17.79 -9.95 -8.39
N TRP A 88 17.38 -9.47 -7.22
CA TRP A 88 17.97 -9.84 -5.94
C TRP A 88 17.93 -11.35 -5.72
N GLY A 89 16.78 -12.00 -5.92
CA GLY A 89 16.66 -13.45 -5.80
C GLY A 89 17.58 -14.22 -6.74
N MET A 90 17.64 -13.82 -8.02
CA MET A 90 18.55 -14.43 -9.00
C MET A 90 20.02 -14.25 -8.58
N LYS A 91 20.43 -13.05 -8.18
CA LYS A 91 21.78 -12.76 -7.72
C LYS A 91 22.14 -13.59 -6.48
N VAL A 92 21.26 -13.70 -5.49
CA VAL A 92 21.49 -14.55 -4.30
C VAL A 92 21.65 -16.02 -4.67
N GLN A 93 20.89 -16.52 -5.65
CA GLN A 93 21.01 -17.92 -6.08
C GLN A 93 22.33 -18.22 -6.77
N GLU A 94 22.84 -17.31 -7.60
CA GLU A 94 24.05 -17.58 -8.40
C GLU A 94 25.34 -17.11 -7.73
N MET A 95 25.33 -15.93 -7.11
CA MET A 95 26.55 -15.26 -6.62
C MET A 95 27.06 -15.80 -5.28
N ILE A 96 26.26 -16.58 -4.56
CA ILE A 96 26.67 -17.22 -3.30
C ILE A 96 27.11 -18.65 -3.61
N ASN A 97 28.42 -18.85 -3.75
CA ASN A 97 29.01 -20.12 -4.13
C ASN A 97 30.49 -20.19 -3.67
N ASN A 98 31.13 -21.35 -3.82
CA ASN A 98 32.53 -21.56 -3.41
C ASN A 98 33.57 -21.16 -4.47
N GLN A 99 33.18 -20.56 -5.60
CA GLN A 99 34.11 -20.33 -6.72
C GLN A 99 35.34 -19.50 -6.33
N TYR A 100 35.18 -18.58 -5.37
CA TYR A 100 36.24 -17.68 -4.91
C TYR A 100 36.57 -17.85 -3.42
N ALA A 101 36.00 -18.87 -2.76
CA ALA A 101 36.19 -19.07 -1.34
C ALA A 101 37.56 -19.67 -1.06
N SER A 102 38.36 -19.03 -0.19
CA SER A 102 39.68 -19.55 0.21
C SER A 102 39.59 -20.86 0.99
N SER A 103 38.46 -21.09 1.68
CA SER A 103 38.11 -22.37 2.32
C SER A 103 36.69 -22.73 1.89
N PRO A 104 36.51 -23.77 1.05
CA PRO A 104 35.20 -24.18 0.59
C PRO A 104 34.29 -24.57 1.76
N VAL A 105 33.06 -24.05 1.75
CA VAL A 105 32.03 -24.39 2.74
C VAL A 105 31.12 -25.47 2.18
N GLU A 106 30.56 -26.33 3.03
CA GLU A 106 29.59 -27.33 2.62
C GLU A 106 28.41 -26.73 1.85
N LEU A 107 27.92 -27.44 0.82
CA LEU A 107 26.81 -26.96 -0.02
C LEU A 107 25.54 -26.69 0.80
N GLU A 108 25.35 -27.41 1.89
CA GLU A 108 24.19 -27.25 2.76
C GLU A 108 24.24 -25.92 3.52
N ASP A 109 25.41 -25.46 3.91
CA ASP A 109 25.57 -24.16 4.56
C ASP A 109 25.39 -23.01 3.56
N ILE A 110 25.86 -23.15 2.31
CA ILE A 110 25.55 -22.20 1.24
C ILE A 110 24.04 -22.06 1.04
N LYS A 111 23.29 -23.17 1.03
CA LYS A 111 21.83 -23.14 0.92
C LYS A 111 21.18 -22.43 2.10
N LYS A 112 21.69 -22.64 3.33
CA LYS A 112 21.21 -21.91 4.51
C LYS A 112 21.43 -20.41 4.36
N GLU A 113 22.62 -19.98 3.94
CA GLU A 113 22.92 -18.56 3.75
C GLU A 113 22.02 -17.91 2.68
N LYS A 114 21.80 -18.59 1.55
CA LYS A 114 20.83 -18.18 0.51
C LYS A 114 19.42 -18.04 1.09
N LYS A 115 18.96 -19.05 1.84
CA LYS A 115 17.63 -19.05 2.46
C LYS A 115 17.45 -17.86 3.41
N VAL A 116 18.44 -17.57 4.25
CA VAL A 116 18.41 -16.45 5.20
C VAL A 116 18.29 -15.10 4.46
N LEU A 117 19.06 -14.88 3.40
CA LEU A 117 19.00 -13.63 2.62
C LEU A 117 17.64 -13.45 1.92
N ILE A 118 17.08 -14.52 1.35
CA ILE A 118 15.74 -14.51 0.77
C ILE A 118 14.68 -14.24 1.84
N TYR A 119 14.76 -14.89 3.00
CA TYR A 119 13.78 -14.72 4.06
C TYR A 119 13.82 -13.31 4.64
N ARG A 120 15.00 -12.73 4.84
CA ARG A 120 15.12 -11.31 5.20
C ARG A 120 14.52 -10.38 4.14
N HIS A 121 14.58 -10.75 2.86
CA HIS A 121 13.97 -9.94 1.79
C HIS A 121 12.44 -9.97 1.86
N ILE A 122 11.89 -11.15 2.16
CA ILE A 122 10.45 -11.32 2.40
C ILE A 122 10.04 -10.59 3.68
N ALA A 123 10.86 -10.62 4.74
CA ALA A 123 10.65 -9.87 5.96
C ALA A 123 10.62 -8.36 5.69
N TRP A 124 11.54 -7.84 4.87
CA TRP A 124 11.55 -6.44 4.45
C TRP A 124 10.27 -6.06 3.71
N MET A 125 9.84 -6.87 2.75
CA MET A 125 8.57 -6.66 2.03
C MET A 125 7.36 -6.68 2.97
N THR A 126 7.37 -7.56 3.96
CA THR A 126 6.33 -7.67 4.98
C THR A 126 6.30 -6.41 5.84
N ALA A 127 7.44 -5.98 6.38
CA ALA A 127 7.54 -4.74 7.14
C ALA A 127 7.07 -3.54 6.31
N LEU A 128 7.47 -3.44 5.03
CA LEU A 128 7.05 -2.35 4.14
C LEU A 128 5.53 -2.33 3.95
N ARG A 129 4.92 -3.51 3.73
CA ARG A 129 3.47 -3.68 3.60
C ARG A 129 2.72 -3.18 4.85
N TYR A 130 3.22 -3.50 6.05
CA TYR A 130 2.65 -3.00 7.30
C TYR A 130 2.79 -1.47 7.44
N ALA A 131 3.96 -0.90 7.15
CA ALA A 131 4.15 0.56 7.25
C ALA A 131 3.26 1.35 6.29
N MET A 132 3.07 0.87 5.06
CA MET A 132 2.16 1.51 4.10
C MET A 132 0.69 1.42 4.51
N ARG A 133 0.34 0.47 5.40
CA ARG A 133 -1.02 0.28 5.93
C ARG A 133 -1.24 0.95 7.29
N GLN A 134 -0.21 1.60 7.85
CA GLN A 134 -0.36 2.38 9.07
C GLN A 134 -1.18 3.63 8.80
N ARG A 135 -2.20 3.85 9.63
CA ARG A 135 -3.05 5.03 9.54
C ARG A 135 -2.26 6.30 9.81
N LYS A 136 -2.61 7.36 9.10
CA LYS A 136 -2.09 8.71 9.34
C LYS A 136 -3.18 9.62 9.89
N PRO A 137 -2.83 10.59 10.77
CA PRO A 137 -3.84 11.46 11.40
C PRO A 137 -4.72 12.24 10.42
N TRP A 138 -4.20 12.58 9.24
CA TRP A 138 -4.91 13.34 8.20
C TRP A 138 -5.81 12.48 7.30
N GLU A 139 -5.82 11.16 7.46
CA GLU A 139 -6.65 10.28 6.62
C GLU A 139 -8.10 10.30 7.09
N THR A 140 -9.02 10.80 6.27
CA THR A 140 -10.46 10.88 6.62
C THR A 140 -11.30 9.73 6.09
N SER A 141 -10.71 8.83 5.30
CA SER A 141 -11.43 7.74 4.62
C SER A 141 -12.23 6.84 5.59
N HIS A 142 -11.75 6.70 6.83
CA HIS A 142 -12.36 5.90 7.88
C HIS A 142 -13.51 6.58 8.64
N LEU A 143 -13.73 7.89 8.44
CA LEU A 143 -14.80 8.63 9.10
C LEU A 143 -16.17 8.29 8.48
N SER A 144 -16.20 8.07 7.17
CA SER A 144 -17.43 7.69 6.45
C SER A 144 -17.92 6.30 6.89
N ARG A 145 -19.20 6.23 7.28
CA ARG A 145 -19.87 4.96 7.65
C ARG A 145 -19.85 3.97 6.49
N SER A 146 -20.11 4.44 5.27
CA SER A 146 -20.06 3.61 4.07
C SER A 146 -18.67 3.02 3.88
N ASN A 147 -17.62 3.83 3.94
CA ASN A 147 -16.25 3.34 3.74
C ASN A 147 -15.81 2.32 4.79
N ARG A 148 -16.22 2.47 6.05
CA ARG A 148 -15.94 1.46 7.09
C ARG A 148 -16.57 0.11 6.75
N LYS A 149 -17.85 0.08 6.42
CA LYS A 149 -18.57 -1.14 6.05
C LYS A 149 -17.88 -1.88 4.90
N TRP A 150 -17.44 -1.15 3.87
CA TRP A 150 -16.72 -1.74 2.75
C TRP A 150 -15.29 -2.17 3.09
N ALA A 151 -14.61 -1.42 3.98
CA ALA A 151 -13.28 -1.78 4.45
C ALA A 151 -13.27 -3.05 5.33
N ASP A 152 -14.40 -3.41 5.94
CA ASP A 152 -14.56 -4.65 6.71
C ASP A 152 -14.84 -5.86 5.81
N LEU A 153 -15.45 -5.64 4.64
CA LEU A 153 -15.57 -6.68 3.60
C LEU A 153 -14.22 -7.04 2.97
N LEU A 154 -13.24 -6.13 3.06
CA LEU A 154 -11.89 -6.36 2.59
C LEU A 154 -11.07 -7.10 3.67
N HIS A 155 -10.73 -8.35 3.40
CA HIS A 155 -9.80 -9.11 4.23
C HIS A 155 -8.39 -8.53 4.09
N ILE A 156 -7.99 -7.69 5.05
CA ILE A 156 -6.68 -7.04 5.13
C ILE A 156 -5.87 -7.76 6.22
N PRO A 157 -4.85 -8.57 5.87
CA PRO A 157 -4.11 -9.39 6.84
C PRO A 157 -3.48 -8.61 8.01
N GLU A 158 -3.06 -7.37 7.79
CA GLU A 158 -2.40 -6.49 8.77
C GLU A 158 -3.37 -5.93 9.81
N LYS A 159 -4.68 -6.03 9.56
CA LYS A 159 -5.68 -5.75 10.58
C LYS A 159 -5.90 -6.93 11.52
N ILE A 160 -5.50 -8.15 11.11
CA ILE A 160 -5.79 -9.40 11.81
C ILE A 160 -4.56 -9.88 12.59
N SER A 161 -3.40 -9.85 11.94
CA SER A 161 -2.13 -10.33 12.49
C SER A 161 -1.16 -9.18 12.72
N SER A 162 -0.39 -9.25 13.79
CA SER A 162 0.60 -8.22 14.08
C SER A 162 1.82 -8.35 13.17
N LEU A 163 2.65 -7.30 13.12
CA LEU A 163 3.90 -7.36 12.38
C LEU A 163 4.86 -8.38 12.99
N GLU A 164 4.91 -8.48 14.32
CA GLU A 164 5.72 -9.44 15.08
C GLU A 164 5.38 -10.88 14.66
N ASP A 165 4.10 -11.26 14.71
CA ASP A 165 3.64 -12.61 14.32
C ASP A 165 4.10 -13.02 12.90
N ASN A 166 4.20 -12.05 11.99
CA ASN A 166 4.62 -12.29 10.61
C ASN A 166 6.14 -12.25 10.42
N LEU A 167 6.87 -11.51 11.25
CA LEU A 167 8.34 -11.42 11.16
C LEU A 167 9.02 -12.66 11.74
N MET A 168 8.44 -13.27 12.79
CA MET A 168 8.92 -14.51 13.39
C MET A 168 9.01 -15.68 12.36
N LEU A 169 8.21 -15.63 11.29
CA LEU A 169 8.25 -16.63 10.22
C LEU A 169 9.52 -16.55 9.35
N TYR A 170 10.23 -15.42 9.38
CA TYR A 170 11.33 -15.11 8.45
C TYR A 170 12.65 -14.78 9.14
N LEU A 171 12.60 -14.24 10.36
CA LEU A 171 13.76 -13.79 11.13
C LEU A 171 14.00 -14.72 12.33
N SER A 172 15.25 -14.79 12.80
CA SER A 172 15.51 -15.38 14.12
C SER A 172 15.00 -14.46 15.22
N ALA A 173 14.78 -15.01 16.42
CA ALA A 173 14.28 -14.24 17.57
C ALA A 173 15.16 -13.02 17.91
N GLU A 174 16.49 -13.17 17.79
CA GLU A 174 17.44 -12.07 18.01
C GLU A 174 17.29 -10.95 16.98
N GLU A 175 17.14 -11.32 15.70
CA GLU A 175 16.97 -10.36 14.61
C GLU A 175 15.63 -9.65 14.68
N GLU A 176 14.57 -10.39 15.03
CA GLU A 176 13.25 -9.84 15.26
C GLU A 176 13.25 -8.81 16.38
N GLN A 177 13.81 -9.14 17.55
CA GLN A 177 13.94 -8.20 18.66
C GLN A 177 14.72 -6.94 18.27
N TYR A 178 15.83 -7.11 17.53
CA TYR A 178 16.60 -5.99 16.99
C TYR A 178 15.75 -5.12 16.06
N VAL A 179 15.02 -5.72 15.12
CA VAL A 179 14.18 -4.99 14.15
C VAL A 179 13.04 -4.24 14.86
N LEU A 180 12.34 -4.89 15.79
CA LEU A 180 11.24 -4.30 16.54
C LEU A 180 11.69 -3.12 17.42
N SER A 181 12.93 -3.16 17.92
CA SER A 181 13.53 -2.05 18.68
C SER A 181 13.74 -0.77 17.86
N LYS A 182 13.72 -0.84 16.52
CA LYS A 182 13.97 0.30 15.64
C LYS A 182 12.66 1.00 15.23
N SER A 183 12.75 2.30 15.04
CA SER A 183 11.66 3.12 14.48
C SER A 183 11.36 2.71 13.04
N ASN A 184 12.39 2.68 12.19
CA ASN A 184 12.31 2.24 10.80
C ASN A 184 12.72 0.76 10.67
N LYS A 185 11.71 -0.11 10.74
CA LYS A 185 11.86 -1.57 10.72
C LYS A 185 12.33 -2.08 9.36
N GLN A 186 11.89 -1.45 8.27
CA GLN A 186 12.26 -1.81 6.90
C GLN A 186 13.76 -1.59 6.70
N THR A 187 14.26 -0.41 7.07
CA THR A 187 15.68 -0.09 6.96
C THR A 187 16.51 -0.95 7.90
N ALA A 188 16.03 -1.28 9.10
CA ALA A 188 16.72 -2.21 10.01
C ALA A 188 16.95 -3.59 9.36
N ILE A 189 15.95 -4.13 8.65
CA ILE A 189 16.07 -5.40 7.93
C ILE A 189 17.08 -5.30 6.77
N LEU A 190 17.05 -4.20 6.01
CA LEU A 190 18.04 -3.96 4.95
C LEU A 190 19.47 -3.89 5.50
N TYR A 191 19.66 -3.32 6.69
CA TYR A 191 20.95 -3.33 7.37
C TYR A 191 21.40 -4.75 7.78
N LEU A 192 20.48 -5.60 8.23
CA LEU A 192 20.80 -7.01 8.52
C LEU A 192 21.25 -7.74 7.25
N GLN A 193 20.55 -7.54 6.13
CA GLN A 193 20.98 -8.08 4.83
C GLN A 193 22.34 -7.55 4.41
N SER A 194 22.57 -6.24 4.49
CA SER A 194 23.83 -5.61 4.13
C SER A 194 25.01 -6.16 4.96
N LYS A 195 24.85 -6.27 6.29
CA LYS A 195 25.86 -6.87 7.17
C LYS A 195 26.14 -8.33 6.82
N HIS A 196 25.12 -9.08 6.45
CA HIS A 196 25.27 -10.47 6.05
C HIS A 196 26.05 -10.62 4.75
N ILE A 197 25.74 -9.80 3.74
CA ILE A 197 26.51 -9.73 2.50
C ILE A 197 27.99 -9.40 2.81
N GLY A 198 28.24 -8.44 3.71
CA GLY A 198 29.59 -8.09 4.16
C GLY A 198 30.35 -9.29 4.72
N LYS A 199 29.73 -10.04 5.64
CA LYS A 199 30.32 -11.26 6.22
C LYS A 199 30.61 -12.33 5.17
N LEU A 200 29.72 -12.51 4.19
CA LEU A 200 29.91 -13.49 3.12
C LEU A 200 31.02 -13.05 2.14
N LYS A 201 31.15 -11.75 1.90
CA LYS A 201 32.27 -11.17 1.14
C LYS A 201 33.60 -11.40 1.85
N GLU A 202 33.68 -11.15 3.15
CA GLU A 202 34.88 -11.39 3.96
C GLU A 202 35.33 -12.86 3.92
N LYS A 203 34.39 -13.80 3.79
CA LYS A 203 34.66 -15.23 3.64
C LYS A 203 35.01 -15.66 2.20
N GLY A 204 34.92 -14.78 1.21
CA GLY A 204 35.13 -15.09 -0.21
C GLY A 204 34.02 -15.93 -0.85
N ILE A 205 32.86 -16.08 -0.18
CA ILE A 205 31.72 -16.89 -0.65
C ILE A 205 30.85 -16.11 -1.66
N ILE A 206 31.05 -14.80 -1.74
CA ILE A 206 30.34 -13.90 -2.64
C ILE A 206 31.33 -13.21 -3.57
N TRP A 207 31.08 -13.32 -4.88
CA TRP A 207 31.72 -12.47 -5.88
C TRP A 207 31.09 -11.07 -5.87
N GLU A 208 31.87 -10.05 -6.19
CA GLU A 208 31.46 -8.65 -6.06
C GLU A 208 30.10 -8.38 -6.70
N PHE A 209 29.15 -7.88 -5.90
CA PHE A 209 27.89 -7.33 -6.41
C PHE A 209 28.21 -6.03 -7.16
N SER A 210 28.38 -6.13 -8.47
CA SER A 210 28.26 -4.97 -9.36
C SER A 210 26.80 -4.54 -9.51
#